data_AF-A3JJX2-F1
#
_entry.id   AF-A3JJX2-F1
#
_cell.length_a   1.000
_cell.length_b   1.000
_cell.length_c   1.000
_cell.angle_alpha   90.00
_cell.angle_beta   90.00
_cell.angle_gamma   90.00
#
_symmetry.space_group_name_H-M   'P 1'
#
loop_
_entity.id
_entity.type
_entity.pdbx_description
1 polymer ?
#
loop_
_entity_poly.entity_id
_entity_poly.type
_entity_poly.pdbx_seq_one_letter_code
_entity_poly.pdbx_strand_id
1 'polypeptide(L)'
;MISVVSHYHDFPPYIEAMAELIEAHWVEHGRKQKLMLSYHGVPKKYLTKGDPYHCECHKTSRLLAERLGLVKEEYMTTFQSRFGREE
;
A
#
# COMPACT_ATOMS: atom_id res chain seq x y z
N MET A 1 -21.32 8.21 23.46
CA MET A 1 -20.04 7.47 23.44
C MET A 1 -19.56 7.48 21.99
N ILE A 2 -18.35 7.98 21.72
CA ILE A 2 -17.81 8.09 20.35
C ILE A 2 -16.94 6.85 20.09
N SER A 3 -17.14 6.19 18.96
CA SER A 3 -16.30 5.10 18.47
C SER A 3 -15.43 5.62 17.33
N VAL A 4 -14.13 5.29 17.34
CA VAL A 4 -13.17 5.69 16.31
C VAL A 4 -12.54 4.43 15.73
N VAL A 5 -12.47 4.35 14.40
CA VAL A 5 -11.72 3.31 13.69
C VAL A 5 -10.31 3.83 13.46
N SER A 6 -9.33 3.24 14.15
CA SER A 6 -7.94 3.72 14.10
C SER A 6 -7.15 3.21 12.90
N HIS A 7 -7.45 2.00 12.39
CA HIS A 7 -6.75 1.35 11.29
C HIS A 7 -7.72 0.49 10.47
N TYR A 8 -7.56 0.48 9.14
CA TYR A 8 -8.37 -0.31 8.21
C TYR A 8 -7.56 -0.85 7.02
N HIS A 9 -6.24 -0.82 7.13
CA HIS A 9 -5.30 -1.15 6.05
C HIS A 9 -5.41 -2.59 5.53
N ASP A 10 -5.96 -3.49 6.34
CA ASP A 10 -6.16 -4.92 6.08
C ASP A 10 -7.65 -5.31 6.04
N PHE A 11 -8.55 -4.33 6.06
CA PHE A 11 -9.98 -4.57 6.00
C PHE A 11 -10.33 -5.19 4.63
N PRO A 12 -10.89 -6.42 4.57
CA PRO A 12 -11.03 -7.13 3.30
C PRO A 12 -11.82 -6.36 2.21
N PRO A 13 -12.94 -5.67 2.53
CA PRO A 13 -13.62 -4.85 1.52
C PRO A 13 -12.79 -3.67 0.99
N TYR A 14 -11.87 -3.12 1.80
CA TYR A 14 -10.94 -2.08 1.33
C TYR A 14 -9.93 -2.64 0.32
N ILE A 15 -9.38 -3.83 0.60
CA ILE A 15 -8.48 -4.52 -0.33
C ILE A 15 -9.23 -4.88 -1.63
N GLU A 16 -10.46 -5.36 -1.53
CA GLU A 16 -11.27 -5.73 -2.69
C GLU A 16 -11.54 -4.53 -3.59
N ALA A 17 -12.05 -3.42 -3.05
CA ALA A 17 -12.32 -2.21 -3.82
C ALA A 17 -11.07 -1.67 -4.54
N MET A 18 -9.91 -1.77 -3.89
CA MET A 18 -8.63 -1.37 -4.47
C MET A 18 -8.17 -2.33 -5.59
N ALA A 19 -8.38 -3.63 -5.42
CA ALA A 19 -8.05 -4.64 -6.43
C ALA A 19 -8.94 -4.46 -7.68
N GLU A 20 -10.25 -4.27 -7.49
CA GLU A 20 -11.21 -4.00 -8.58
C GLU A 20 -10.81 -2.77 -9.40
N LEU A 21 -10.35 -1.70 -8.74
CA LEU A 21 -9.87 -0.50 -9.41
C LEU A 21 -8.64 -0.78 -10.31
N ILE A 22 -7.70 -1.59 -9.83
CA ILE A 22 -6.49 -1.97 -10.57
C ILE A 22 -6.85 -2.87 -11.76
N GLU A 23 -7.72 -3.85 -11.55
CA GLU A 23 -8.21 -4.76 -12.60
C GLU A 23 -8.94 -3.97 -13.69
N ALA A 24 -9.82 -3.03 -13.32
CA ALA A 24 -10.51 -2.15 -14.26
C ALA A 24 -9.51 -1.33 -15.10
N HIS A 25 -8.48 -0.77 -14.48
CA HIS A 25 -7.43 -0.06 -15.20
C HIS A 25 -6.65 -0.98 -16.17
N TRP A 26 -6.39 -2.24 -15.79
CA TRP A 26 -5.74 -3.22 -16.68
C TRP A 26 -6.63 -3.66 -17.84
N VAL A 27 -7.95 -3.70 -17.67
CA VAL A 27 -8.88 -3.97 -18.79
C VAL A 27 -8.77 -2.88 -19.85
N GLU A 28 -8.66 -1.61 -19.45
CA GLU A 28 -8.60 -0.47 -20.37
C GLU A 28 -7.20 -0.26 -20.99
N HIS A 29 -6.13 -0.43 -20.20
CA HIS A 29 -4.77 -0.03 -20.59
C HIS A 29 -3.79 -1.20 -20.80
N GLY A 30 -4.23 -2.42 -20.50
CA GLY A 30 -3.42 -3.62 -20.43
C GLY A 30 -2.56 -3.71 -19.17
N ARG A 31 -2.26 -4.93 -18.74
CA ARG A 31 -1.34 -5.21 -17.63
C ARG A 31 0.11 -4.91 -18.04
N LYS A 32 0.84 -4.19 -17.18
CA LYS A 32 2.27 -3.88 -17.34
C LYS A 32 3.13 -4.88 -16.55
N GLN A 33 4.45 -4.77 -16.69
CA GLN A 33 5.41 -5.69 -16.05
C GLN A 33 5.45 -5.60 -14.52
N LYS A 34 5.18 -4.42 -13.94
CA LYS A 34 5.26 -4.19 -12.50
C LYS A 34 4.21 -3.19 -12.02
N LEU A 35 3.51 -3.54 -10.95
CA LEU A 35 2.61 -2.67 -10.20
C LEU A 35 3.41 -1.90 -9.12
N MET A 36 3.42 -0.57 -9.18
CA MET A 36 4.03 0.26 -8.14
C MET A 36 2.97 0.82 -7.20
N LEU A 37 3.05 0.44 -5.93
CA LEU A 37 2.21 0.96 -4.86
C LEU A 37 2.96 2.07 -4.14
N SER A 38 2.60 3.31 -4.43
CA SER A 38 3.27 4.50 -3.89
C SER A 38 2.50 5.07 -2.70
N TYR A 39 3.14 5.12 -1.54
CA TYR A 39 2.62 5.67 -0.30
C TYR A 39 3.32 6.99 0.05
N HIS A 40 2.73 7.78 0.95
CA HIS A 40 3.40 8.99 1.42
C HIS A 40 4.54 8.64 2.38
N GLY A 41 5.75 9.16 2.14
CA GLY A 41 6.89 8.92 3.00
C GLY A 41 6.73 9.61 4.35
N VAL A 42 7.10 8.90 5.41
CA VAL A 42 7.20 9.45 6.76
C VAL A 42 8.66 9.42 7.23
N PRO A 43 9.13 10.40 8.03
CA PRO A 43 10.46 10.37 8.62
C PRO A 43 10.75 9.04 9.33
N LYS A 44 11.93 8.47 9.13
CA LYS A 44 12.33 7.17 9.72
C LYS A 44 12.27 7.18 11.26
N LYS A 45 12.45 8.34 11.89
CA LYS A 45 12.28 8.52 13.33
C LYS A 45 10.89 8.14 13.84
N TYR A 46 9.84 8.19 13.02
CA TYR A 46 8.51 7.74 13.42
C TYR A 46 8.44 6.22 13.44
N LEU A 47 8.99 5.55 12.43
CA LEU A 47 9.13 4.09 12.43
C LEU A 47 9.92 3.60 13.64
N THR A 48 11.08 4.21 13.94
CA THR A 48 11.89 3.78 15.10
C THR A 48 11.23 4.09 16.45
N LYS A 49 10.28 5.02 16.48
CA LYS A 49 9.43 5.31 17.64
C LYS A 49 8.19 4.43 17.73
N GLY A 50 8.01 3.48 16.81
CA GLY A 50 6.93 2.50 16.84
C GLY A 50 5.69 2.89 16.04
N ASP A 51 5.77 3.87 15.13
CA ASP A 51 4.68 4.17 14.22
C ASP A 51 4.38 2.96 13.30
N PRO A 52 3.14 2.43 13.28
CA PRO A 52 2.80 1.24 12.50
C PRO A 52 2.71 1.52 11.00
N TYR A 53 2.62 2.78 10.56
CA TYR A 53 2.29 3.18 9.19
C TYR A 53 3.11 2.45 8.13
N HIS A 54 4.43 2.40 8.30
CA HIS A 54 5.30 1.73 7.34
C HIS A 54 4.94 0.24 7.20
N CYS A 55 4.73 -0.46 8.32
CA CYS A 55 4.35 -1.87 8.34
C CYS A 55 2.94 -2.09 7.75
N GLU A 56 2.00 -1.17 8.01
CA GLU A 56 0.65 -1.21 7.46
C GLU A 56 0.66 -1.05 5.94
N CYS A 57 1.44 -0.11 5.40
CA CYS A 57 1.61 0.06 3.95
C CYS A 57 2.14 -1.21 3.27
N HIS A 58 3.16 -1.84 3.85
CA HIS A 58 3.70 -3.12 3.35
C HIS A 58 2.67 -4.23 3.43
N LYS A 59 1.86 -4.28 4.50
CA LYS A 59 0.81 -5.28 4.67
C LYS A 59 -0.30 -5.11 3.63
N THR A 60 -0.79 -3.90 3.41
CA THR A 60 -1.75 -3.60 2.34
C THR A 60 -1.19 -3.99 0.98
N SER A 61 0.08 -3.68 0.71
CA SER A 61 0.72 -4.06 -0.55
C SER A 61 0.75 -5.57 -0.76
N ARG A 62 1.11 -6.33 0.29
CA ARG A 62 1.11 -7.79 0.24
C ARG A 62 -0.30 -8.36 0.00
N LEU A 63 -1.30 -7.87 0.73
CA LEU A 63 -2.69 -8.33 0.59
C LEU A 63 -3.26 -8.04 -0.80
N LEU A 64 -2.93 -6.87 -1.38
CA LEU A 64 -3.30 -6.56 -2.76
C LEU A 64 -2.61 -7.48 -3.76
N ALA A 65 -1.30 -7.72 -3.59
CA ALA A 65 -0.57 -8.65 -4.45
C ALA A 65 -1.14 -10.07 -4.38
N GLU A 66 -1.48 -10.55 -3.19
CA GLU A 66 -2.14 -11.85 -2.99
C GLU A 66 -3.51 -11.89 -3.69
N ARG A 67 -4.35 -10.86 -3.52
CA ARG A 67 -5.67 -10.76 -4.17
C ARG A 67 -5.58 -10.66 -5.69
N LEU A 68 -4.55 -10.03 -6.23
CA LEU A 68 -4.32 -9.86 -7.67
C LEU A 68 -3.52 -11.02 -8.31
N GLY A 69 -3.08 -12.01 -7.52
CA GLY A 69 -2.28 -13.12 -7.99
C GLY A 69 -0.89 -12.70 -8.51
N LEU A 70 -0.28 -11.68 -7.90
CA LEU A 70 1.03 -11.16 -8.28
C LEU A 70 2.16 -11.89 -7.54
N VAL A 71 3.25 -12.18 -8.24
CA VAL A 71 4.50 -12.62 -7.61
C VAL A 71 5.35 -11.42 -7.16
N LYS A 72 6.35 -11.65 -6.31
CA LYS A 72 7.16 -10.60 -5.68
C LYS A 72 7.87 -9.69 -6.69
N GLU A 73 8.18 -10.20 -7.87
CA GLU A 73 8.86 -9.49 -8.95
C GLU A 73 7.91 -8.55 -9.71
N GLU A 74 6.59 -8.75 -9.60
CA GLU A 74 5.55 -8.04 -10.34
C GLU A 74 4.95 -6.87 -9.56
N TYR A 75 5.35 -6.66 -8.30
CA TYR A 75 4.93 -5.48 -7.55
C TYR A 75 6.06 -4.90 -6.70
N MET A 76 5.93 -3.63 -6.33
CA MET A 76 6.80 -3.01 -5.36
C MET A 76 6.08 -1.94 -4.56
N THR A 77 6.47 -1.81 -3.29
CA THR A 77 6.02 -0.76 -2.38
C THR A 77 7.05 0.36 -2.37
N THR A 78 6.63 1.59 -2.64
CA THR A 78 7.49 2.78 -2.63
C THR A 78 6.91 3.87 -1.73
N PHE A 79 7.77 4.78 -1.29
CA PHE A 79 7.39 5.92 -0.48
C PHE A 79 7.87 7.21 -1.15
N GLN A 80 6.93 8.11 -1.45
CA GLN A 80 7.19 9.38 -2.16
C GLN A 80 7.18 10.58 -1.21
N SER A 81 7.46 11.78 -1.73
CA SER A 81 7.40 13.03 -0.95
C SER A 81 8.38 13.10 0.25
N ARG A 82 9.57 12.53 0.11
CA ARG A 82 10.63 12.64 1.13
C ARG A 82 11.23 14.05 1.11
N PHE A 83 10.84 14.90 2.05
CA PHE A 83 11.45 16.22 2.26
C PHE A 83 12.55 16.14 3.33
N GLY A 84 13.81 16.39 2.95
CA GLY A 84 14.91 16.63 3.89
C GLY A 84 15.84 15.44 4.20
N ARG A 85 16.97 15.77 4.85
CA ARG A 85 18.19 14.96 5.03
C ARG A 85 18.17 13.98 6.23
N GLU A 86 16.99 13.76 6.81
CA GLU A 86 16.77 12.81 7.92
C GLU A 86 16.17 11.52 7.37
N GLU A 87 17.02 10.72 6.70
CA GLU A 87 16.67 9.36 6.24
C GLU A 87 16.75 8.30 7.33
#